data_AF-U9VM07-F1
#
_entry.id   AF-U9VM07-F1
#
_cell.length_a   1.000
_cell.length_b   1.000
_cell.length_c   1.000
_cell.angle_alpha   90.00
_cell.angle_beta   90.00
_cell.angle_gamma   90.00
#
_symmetry.space_group_name_H-M   'P 1'
#
loop_
_entity.id
_entity.type
_entity.pdbx_description
1 polymer ?
#
loop_
_entity_poly.entity_id
_entity_poly.type
_entity_poly.pdbx_seq_one_letter_code
_entity_poly.pdbx_strand_id
1 'polypeptide(L)'
;MVKPQSKDYSRARSDMAEKPYLNPAGSLAKIINLAKHKKRILDIGCADGSLGQYLKDFDCHITGVDISIDMLSIAKNYCDESHVIDLDNEDISNTLEDKVFDVIVCADVLEHLKNPSKILLQIKKLLKSDGFIIASIPNIAHGAIRLSLLQGKFEYQDLGILDNTHLRFFTRSSVIPLFESAGYTAQIVDVTKYPIFGGNLVPLVKSQHFSNQLIEQIKASSDSEVLQFIVKAIPGNTVLPTLNEDREESKPQEEYAAAYPSSSILEPQIGKSGGTLESQLQEAKARLQDLKLQLHELKIKHDATQTDLEKTIEQLQETQNKLSQIENKLSQAETKLSQTETKLSQTETKLSQTETKLENTEVKAQKISKDLSSARLTINNMKATVAWKVHIKIARLKTWVYGIVRR
;
A
#
# COMPACT_ATOMS: atom_id res chain seq x y z
N MET A 1 7.81 -11.00 -15.93
CA MET A 1 6.63 -11.25 -15.09
C MET A 1 7.11 -11.94 -13.81
N VAL A 2 7.19 -11.20 -12.71
CA VAL A 2 7.53 -11.76 -11.39
C VAL A 2 6.23 -12.33 -10.83
N LYS A 3 6.18 -13.64 -10.56
CA LYS A 3 5.03 -14.25 -9.85
C LYS A 3 4.92 -13.58 -8.48
N PRO A 4 3.71 -13.23 -7.99
CA PRO A 4 3.55 -12.81 -6.61
C PRO A 4 4.08 -13.93 -5.72
N GLN A 5 5.05 -13.62 -4.86
CA GLN A 5 5.52 -14.58 -3.86
C GLN A 5 4.38 -14.82 -2.88
N SER A 6 3.79 -16.01 -2.92
CA SER A 6 2.90 -16.49 -1.87
C SER A 6 3.71 -16.60 -0.59
N LYS A 7 3.36 -15.83 0.45
CA LYS A 7 3.92 -16.01 1.80
C LYS A 7 3.66 -17.45 2.24
N ASP A 8 4.70 -18.10 2.75
CA ASP A 8 4.60 -19.46 3.29
C ASP A 8 3.99 -19.41 4.70
N TYR A 9 2.67 -19.53 4.77
CA TYR A 9 1.93 -19.61 6.03
C TYR A 9 2.10 -20.97 6.74
N SER A 10 2.81 -21.94 6.15
CA SER A 10 2.97 -23.29 6.75
C SER A 10 3.79 -23.29 8.04
N ARG A 11 4.75 -22.37 8.18
CA ARG A 11 5.59 -22.25 9.40
C ARG A 11 4.82 -21.80 10.63
N ALA A 12 3.66 -21.18 10.49
CA ALA A 12 2.81 -20.83 11.63
C ALA A 12 2.02 -22.03 12.19
N ARG A 13 2.13 -23.22 11.56
CA ARG A 13 1.18 -24.32 11.76
C ARG A 13 1.76 -25.67 12.14
N SER A 14 3.05 -25.79 12.46
CA SER A 14 3.62 -27.12 12.74
C SER A 14 3.05 -27.82 13.98
N ASP A 15 2.26 -27.14 14.83
CA ASP A 15 1.94 -27.65 16.18
C ASP A 15 0.43 -27.71 16.54
N MET A 16 -0.54 -27.55 15.63
CA MET A 16 -1.95 -27.47 16.07
C MET A 16 -2.98 -28.20 15.18
N ALA A 17 -3.42 -29.36 15.64
CA ALA A 17 -4.54 -30.15 15.13
C ALA A 17 -5.85 -29.96 15.94
N GLU A 18 -5.96 -28.91 16.75
CA GLU A 18 -7.19 -28.53 17.48
C GLU A 18 -7.58 -27.08 17.17
N LYS A 19 -8.88 -26.75 17.22
CA LYS A 19 -9.40 -25.37 17.09
C LYS A 19 -8.66 -24.49 18.12
N PRO A 20 -7.73 -23.60 17.72
CA PRO A 20 -6.99 -22.81 18.69
C PRO A 20 -7.96 -21.92 19.48
N TYR A 21 -7.58 -21.57 20.71
CA TYR A 21 -8.38 -20.65 21.52
C TYR A 21 -8.58 -19.33 20.77
N LEU A 22 -9.81 -19.04 20.39
CA LEU A 22 -10.18 -17.81 19.69
C LEU A 22 -10.11 -16.63 20.66
N ASN A 23 -9.18 -15.69 20.43
CA ASN A 23 -9.09 -14.46 21.22
C ASN A 23 -10.36 -13.60 20.99
N PRO A 24 -11.22 -13.39 22.01
CA PRO A 24 -12.47 -12.63 21.85
C PRO A 24 -12.24 -11.17 21.42
N ALA A 25 -11.06 -10.61 21.71
CA ALA A 25 -10.69 -9.25 21.32
C ALA A 25 -10.11 -9.16 19.90
N GLY A 26 -9.84 -10.29 19.24
CA GLY A 26 -9.29 -10.34 17.88
C GLY A 26 -10.32 -10.04 16.80
N SER A 27 -9.84 -9.67 15.60
CA SER A 27 -10.69 -9.37 14.44
C SER A 27 -11.58 -10.55 14.06
N LEU A 28 -11.00 -11.76 13.98
CA LEU A 28 -11.72 -12.99 13.63
C LEU A 28 -12.93 -13.24 14.53
N ALA A 29 -12.79 -13.10 15.86
CA ALA A 29 -13.88 -13.30 16.81
C ALA A 29 -15.01 -12.27 16.64
N LYS A 30 -14.64 -11.01 16.40
CA LYS A 30 -15.60 -9.91 16.15
C LYS A 30 -16.36 -10.15 14.85
N ILE A 31 -15.67 -10.57 13.79
CA ILE A 31 -16.27 -10.91 12.49
C ILE A 31 -17.23 -12.10 12.63
N ILE A 32 -16.81 -13.19 13.30
CA ILE A 32 -17.67 -14.35 13.55
C ILE A 32 -18.95 -13.93 14.26
N ASN A 33 -18.86 -13.10 15.30
CA ASN A 33 -20.05 -12.65 16.05
C ASN A 33 -21.06 -11.87 15.18
N LEU A 34 -20.58 -11.16 14.16
CA LEU A 34 -21.44 -10.43 13.21
C LEU A 34 -22.01 -11.34 12.11
N ALA A 35 -21.31 -12.41 11.75
CA ALA A 35 -21.64 -13.28 10.62
C ALA A 35 -22.42 -14.56 10.99
N LYS A 36 -22.25 -15.09 12.20
CA LYS A 36 -22.73 -16.42 12.66
C LYS A 36 -24.23 -16.69 12.58
N HIS A 37 -25.06 -15.71 12.24
CA HIS A 37 -26.51 -15.88 12.10
C HIS A 37 -26.96 -15.88 10.63
N LYS A 38 -26.02 -15.99 9.70
CA LYS A 38 -26.24 -15.85 8.26
C LYS A 38 -26.00 -17.18 7.56
N LYS A 39 -26.67 -17.39 6.43
CA LYS A 39 -26.68 -18.69 5.76
C LYS A 39 -25.65 -18.79 4.65
N ARG A 40 -25.47 -17.74 3.86
CA ARG A 40 -24.53 -17.72 2.72
C ARG A 40 -23.50 -16.63 2.94
N ILE A 41 -22.25 -17.03 3.15
CA ILE A 41 -21.14 -16.12 3.43
C ILE A 41 -20.08 -16.28 2.33
N LEU A 42 -19.66 -15.17 1.75
CA LEU A 42 -18.48 -15.10 0.91
C LEU A 42 -17.30 -14.60 1.74
N ASP A 43 -16.25 -15.39 1.84
CA ASP A 43 -15.01 -15.03 2.49
C ASP A 43 -13.96 -14.66 1.42
N ILE A 44 -13.69 -13.37 1.28
CA ILE A 44 -12.73 -12.84 0.32
C ILE A 44 -11.36 -12.80 1.00
N GLY A 45 -10.35 -13.40 0.37
CA GLY A 45 -9.04 -13.63 0.99
C GLY A 45 -9.11 -14.71 2.07
N CYS A 46 -9.83 -15.81 1.79
CA CYS A 46 -10.15 -16.82 2.80
C CYS A 46 -8.93 -17.61 3.31
N ALA A 47 -7.76 -17.45 2.68
CA ALA A 47 -6.52 -18.11 3.05
C ALA A 47 -6.74 -19.62 3.26
N ASP A 48 -6.50 -20.12 4.45
CA ASP A 48 -6.60 -21.53 4.81
C ASP A 48 -8.01 -21.96 5.26
N GLY A 49 -9.01 -21.07 5.16
CA GLY A 49 -10.39 -21.30 5.58
C GLY A 49 -10.63 -21.18 7.08
N SER A 50 -9.75 -20.52 7.84
CA SER A 50 -9.88 -20.34 9.29
C SER A 50 -11.24 -19.75 9.70
N LEU A 51 -11.78 -18.76 8.96
CA LEU A 51 -13.10 -18.22 9.23
C LEU A 51 -14.20 -19.30 9.10
N GLY A 52 -14.14 -20.08 8.01
CA GLY A 52 -15.05 -21.20 7.78
C GLY A 52 -14.99 -22.25 8.88
N GLN A 53 -13.80 -22.54 9.42
CA GLN A 53 -13.62 -23.50 10.50
C GLN A 53 -14.45 -23.14 11.75
N TYR A 54 -14.54 -21.85 12.09
CA TYR A 54 -15.34 -21.39 13.22
C TYR A 54 -16.83 -21.23 12.88
N LEU A 55 -17.17 -20.88 11.65
CA LEU A 55 -18.56 -20.67 11.23
C LEU A 55 -19.31 -21.97 10.92
N LYS A 56 -18.62 -23.09 10.71
CA LYS A 56 -19.23 -24.41 10.53
C LYS A 56 -20.20 -24.82 11.64
N ASP A 57 -19.97 -24.39 12.87
CA ASP A 57 -20.83 -24.72 14.02
C ASP A 57 -22.18 -23.96 13.99
N PHE A 58 -22.35 -23.02 13.05
CA PHE A 58 -23.50 -22.11 12.98
C PHE A 58 -24.40 -22.32 11.76
N ASP A 59 -24.27 -23.46 11.06
CA ASP A 59 -25.06 -23.78 9.87
C ASP A 59 -24.95 -22.69 8.77
N CYS A 60 -23.72 -22.22 8.57
CA CYS A 60 -23.33 -21.29 7.52
C CYS A 60 -22.73 -22.07 6.34
N HIS A 61 -23.14 -21.73 5.12
CA HIS A 61 -22.50 -22.14 3.87
C HIS A 61 -21.45 -21.09 3.47
N ILE A 62 -20.19 -21.51 3.40
CA ILE A 62 -19.03 -20.64 3.18
C ILE A 62 -18.49 -20.85 1.77
N THR A 63 -18.50 -19.81 0.96
CA THR A 63 -17.73 -19.73 -0.29
C THR A 63 -16.46 -18.94 -0.03
N GLY A 64 -15.29 -19.55 -0.21
CA GLY A 64 -13.99 -18.90 -0.06
C GLY A 64 -13.37 -18.49 -1.40
N VAL A 65 -12.70 -17.34 -1.43
CA VAL A 65 -11.91 -16.89 -2.57
C VAL A 65 -10.50 -16.52 -2.09
N ASP A 66 -9.48 -16.98 -2.79
CA ASP A 66 -8.08 -16.58 -2.54
C ASP A 66 -7.26 -16.71 -3.84
N ILE A 67 -6.13 -16.00 -3.95
CA ILE A 67 -5.21 -16.14 -5.08
C ILE A 67 -4.31 -17.38 -4.95
N SER A 68 -4.10 -17.87 -3.72
CA SER A 68 -3.20 -18.96 -3.41
C SER A 68 -3.89 -20.33 -3.51
N ILE A 69 -3.54 -21.08 -4.54
CA ILE A 69 -3.99 -22.47 -4.74
C ILE A 69 -3.62 -23.35 -3.53
N ASP A 70 -2.45 -23.14 -2.94
CA ASP A 70 -1.96 -23.92 -1.80
C ASP A 70 -2.81 -23.68 -0.56
N MET A 71 -3.17 -22.43 -0.29
CA MET A 71 -4.05 -22.09 0.85
C MET A 71 -5.47 -22.65 0.63
N LEU A 72 -5.98 -22.55 -0.60
CA LEU A 72 -7.29 -23.11 -0.94
C LEU A 72 -7.34 -24.64 -0.85
N SER A 73 -6.20 -25.34 -1.02
CA SER A 73 -6.15 -26.78 -0.80
C SER A 73 -6.48 -27.16 0.65
N ILE A 74 -6.11 -26.31 1.61
CA ILE A 74 -6.44 -26.43 3.03
C ILE A 74 -7.87 -25.94 3.28
N ALA A 75 -8.25 -24.80 2.69
CA ALA A 75 -9.55 -24.16 2.87
C ALA A 75 -10.72 -25.06 2.48
N LYS A 76 -10.54 -25.98 1.51
CA LYS A 76 -11.56 -27.01 1.15
C LYS A 76 -12.04 -27.86 2.33
N ASN A 77 -11.27 -27.96 3.42
CA ASN A 77 -11.70 -28.66 4.63
C ASN A 77 -12.69 -27.83 5.46
N TYR A 78 -12.83 -26.53 5.20
CA TYR A 78 -13.55 -25.58 6.05
C TYR A 78 -14.55 -24.70 5.28
N CYS A 79 -14.36 -24.51 3.97
CA CYS A 79 -15.29 -23.86 3.06
C CYS A 79 -16.06 -24.91 2.27
N ASP A 80 -17.35 -24.69 2.05
CA ASP A 80 -18.19 -25.56 1.23
C ASP A 80 -17.84 -25.43 -0.26
N GLU A 81 -17.38 -24.24 -0.67
CA GLU A 81 -16.89 -23.95 -2.02
C GLU A 81 -15.65 -23.06 -1.95
N SER A 82 -14.71 -23.22 -2.89
CA SER A 82 -13.46 -22.45 -2.94
C SER A 82 -13.08 -22.12 -4.38
N HIS A 83 -12.72 -20.86 -4.67
CA HIS A 83 -12.33 -20.41 -6.01
C HIS A 83 -11.00 -19.67 -5.99
N VAL A 84 -10.12 -20.00 -6.94
CA VAL A 84 -8.87 -19.26 -7.17
C VAL A 84 -9.22 -18.02 -7.98
N ILE A 85 -9.02 -16.82 -7.42
CA ILE A 85 -9.30 -15.55 -8.12
C ILE A 85 -8.24 -14.51 -7.76
N ASP A 86 -7.61 -13.91 -8.76
CA ASP A 86 -6.77 -12.74 -8.60
C ASP A 86 -7.63 -11.46 -8.62
N LEU A 87 -7.93 -10.94 -7.43
CA LEU A 87 -8.79 -9.77 -7.23
C LEU A 87 -8.28 -8.49 -7.91
N ASP A 88 -6.97 -8.35 -8.19
CA ASP A 88 -6.48 -7.18 -8.91
C ASP A 88 -6.83 -7.26 -10.41
N ASN A 89 -6.76 -8.47 -10.97
CA ASN A 89 -6.78 -8.69 -12.42
C ASN A 89 -8.10 -9.26 -12.96
N GLU A 90 -8.91 -9.87 -12.11
CA GLU A 90 -10.17 -10.52 -12.48
C GLU A 90 -11.39 -9.74 -11.97
N ASP A 91 -12.57 -10.08 -12.50
CA ASP A 91 -13.85 -9.62 -11.96
C ASP A 91 -14.52 -10.78 -11.22
N ILE A 92 -14.50 -10.71 -9.90
CA ILE A 92 -15.10 -11.73 -9.02
C ILE A 92 -16.58 -11.96 -9.32
N SER A 93 -17.29 -10.93 -9.82
CA SER A 93 -18.71 -11.05 -10.13
C SER A 93 -19.01 -11.94 -11.34
N ASN A 94 -18.03 -12.16 -12.23
CA ASN A 94 -18.18 -13.09 -13.35
C ASN A 94 -18.08 -14.55 -12.89
N THR A 95 -17.11 -14.85 -12.02
CA THR A 95 -16.90 -16.22 -11.50
C THR A 95 -18.04 -16.68 -10.59
N LEU A 96 -18.70 -15.74 -9.91
CA LEU A 96 -19.76 -16.00 -8.95
C LEU A 96 -21.14 -15.46 -9.40
N GLU A 97 -21.36 -15.30 -10.72
CA GLU A 97 -22.53 -14.60 -11.28
C GLU A 97 -23.89 -15.16 -10.83
N ASP A 98 -24.00 -16.49 -10.64
CA ASP A 98 -25.22 -17.15 -10.19
C ASP A 98 -25.41 -17.15 -8.65
N LYS A 99 -24.55 -16.45 -7.92
CA LYS A 99 -24.52 -16.47 -6.46
C LYS A 99 -24.89 -15.12 -5.84
N VAL A 100 -25.59 -15.21 -4.72
CA VAL A 100 -25.92 -14.07 -3.86
C VAL A 100 -25.64 -14.42 -2.41
N PHE A 101 -25.05 -13.49 -1.68
CA PHE A 101 -24.56 -13.71 -0.31
C PHE A 101 -25.33 -12.85 0.69
N ASP A 102 -25.60 -13.41 1.87
CA ASP A 102 -26.15 -12.66 3.00
C ASP A 102 -25.09 -11.72 3.58
N VAL A 103 -23.84 -12.19 3.63
CA VAL A 103 -22.69 -11.46 4.13
C VAL A 103 -21.48 -11.72 3.25
N ILE A 104 -20.72 -10.67 2.98
CA ILE A 104 -19.40 -10.76 2.35
C ILE A 104 -18.36 -10.26 3.36
N VAL A 105 -17.31 -11.05 3.60
CA VAL A 105 -16.25 -10.74 4.56
C VAL A 105 -14.98 -10.39 3.79
N CYS A 106 -14.37 -9.25 4.15
CA CYS A 106 -13.04 -8.83 3.70
C CYS A 106 -12.15 -8.67 4.93
N ALA A 107 -11.68 -9.78 5.50
CA ALA A 107 -10.84 -9.77 6.69
C ALA A 107 -9.37 -9.56 6.30
N ASP A 108 -8.83 -8.36 6.54
CA ASP A 108 -7.42 -8.04 6.27
C ASP A 108 -7.05 -8.26 4.78
N VAL A 109 -7.86 -7.69 3.89
CA VAL A 109 -7.74 -7.84 2.42
C VAL A 109 -7.60 -6.52 1.69
N LEU A 110 -8.40 -5.51 2.05
CA LEU A 110 -8.54 -4.30 1.24
C LEU A 110 -7.25 -3.48 1.16
N GLU A 111 -6.39 -3.60 2.16
CA GLU A 111 -5.06 -3.00 2.25
C GLU A 111 -4.02 -3.65 1.32
N HIS A 112 -4.24 -4.89 0.90
CA HIS A 112 -3.37 -5.62 -0.03
C HIS A 112 -3.71 -5.37 -1.51
N LEU A 113 -4.86 -4.75 -1.80
CA LEU A 113 -5.34 -4.55 -3.17
C LEU A 113 -4.83 -3.25 -3.78
N LYS A 114 -4.57 -3.25 -5.09
CA LYS A 114 -4.23 -2.00 -5.81
C LYS A 114 -5.42 -1.05 -5.88
N ASN A 115 -6.62 -1.60 -6.07
CA ASN A 115 -7.86 -0.81 -6.17
C ASN A 115 -8.99 -1.45 -5.33
N PRO A 116 -9.02 -1.21 -4.01
CA PRO A 116 -10.06 -1.76 -3.14
C PRO A 116 -11.47 -1.28 -3.51
N SER A 117 -11.63 -0.04 -3.99
CA SER A 117 -12.94 0.48 -4.44
C SER A 117 -13.52 -0.32 -5.61
N LYS A 118 -12.67 -0.78 -6.55
CA LYS A 118 -13.10 -1.65 -7.66
C LYS A 118 -13.70 -2.96 -7.12
N ILE A 119 -13.05 -3.59 -6.13
CA ILE A 119 -13.58 -4.82 -5.52
C ILE A 119 -14.90 -4.56 -4.81
N LEU A 120 -15.01 -3.47 -4.04
CA LEU A 120 -16.27 -3.09 -3.39
C LEU A 120 -17.41 -2.94 -4.41
N LEU A 121 -17.17 -2.33 -5.57
CA LEU A 121 -18.18 -2.20 -6.63
C LEU A 121 -18.61 -3.57 -7.22
N GLN A 122 -17.65 -4.49 -7.40
CA GLN A 122 -17.93 -5.83 -7.95
C GLN A 122 -18.75 -6.68 -6.98
N ILE A 123 -18.35 -6.72 -5.70
CA ILE A 123 -19.00 -7.56 -4.70
C ILE A 123 -20.39 -7.04 -4.31
N LYS A 124 -20.69 -5.76 -4.60
CA LYS A 124 -22.05 -5.21 -4.47
C LYS A 124 -23.07 -5.99 -5.28
N LYS A 125 -22.70 -6.48 -6.47
CA LYS A 125 -23.56 -7.28 -7.36
C LYS A 125 -23.86 -8.67 -6.78
N LEU A 126 -22.96 -9.18 -5.95
CA LEU A 126 -23.05 -10.50 -5.32
C LEU A 126 -23.77 -10.46 -3.97
N LEU A 127 -24.19 -9.29 -3.51
CA LEU A 127 -24.83 -9.12 -2.21
C LEU A 127 -26.35 -9.14 -2.35
N LYS A 128 -27.04 -9.80 -1.41
CA LYS A 128 -28.48 -9.64 -1.28
C LYS A 128 -28.85 -8.20 -0.95
N SER A 129 -30.09 -7.81 -1.25
CA SER A 129 -30.62 -6.47 -0.97
C SER A 129 -30.56 -6.09 0.51
N ASP A 130 -30.73 -7.06 1.42
CA ASP A 130 -30.61 -6.92 2.87
C ASP A 130 -29.26 -7.43 3.42
N GLY A 131 -28.34 -7.79 2.52
CA GLY A 131 -27.01 -8.25 2.87
C GLY A 131 -26.07 -7.12 3.24
N PHE A 132 -24.91 -7.47 3.79
CA PHE A 132 -23.90 -6.49 4.20
C PHE A 132 -22.47 -7.02 4.07
N ILE A 133 -21.51 -6.10 4.03
CA ILE A 133 -20.09 -6.39 4.11
C ILE A 133 -19.63 -6.26 5.56
N ILE A 134 -18.71 -7.14 5.97
CA ILE A 134 -17.86 -6.97 7.15
C ILE A 134 -16.41 -6.86 6.68
N ALA A 135 -15.66 -5.87 7.17
CA ALA A 135 -14.23 -5.78 6.88
C ALA A 135 -13.42 -5.52 8.15
N SER A 136 -12.20 -6.05 8.22
CA SER A 136 -11.16 -5.58 9.15
C SER A 136 -10.10 -4.84 8.36
N ILE A 137 -9.74 -3.64 8.84
CA ILE A 137 -8.83 -2.73 8.11
C ILE A 137 -7.80 -2.15 9.09
N PRO A 138 -6.49 -2.35 8.86
CA PRO A 138 -5.44 -1.80 9.70
C PRO A 138 -5.45 -0.26 9.76
N ASN A 139 -5.11 0.28 10.93
CA ASN A 139 -5.08 1.71 11.20
C ASN A 139 -3.64 2.28 11.15
N ILE A 140 -3.28 2.96 10.07
CA ILE A 140 -1.94 3.57 9.93
C ILE A 140 -1.69 4.72 10.93
N ALA A 141 -2.73 5.27 11.54
CA ALA A 141 -2.62 6.34 12.53
C ALA A 141 -2.30 5.85 13.96
N HIS A 142 -2.03 4.55 14.14
CA HIS A 142 -1.64 3.97 15.42
C HIS A 142 -0.44 4.71 16.06
N GLY A 143 -0.44 4.84 17.39
CA GLY A 143 0.54 5.66 18.11
C GLY A 143 1.99 5.20 17.90
N ALA A 144 2.22 3.88 17.78
CA ALA A 144 3.54 3.34 17.47
C ALA A 144 4.08 3.80 16.11
N ILE A 145 3.21 3.87 15.10
CA ILE A 145 3.55 4.35 13.75
C ILE A 145 3.91 5.83 13.80
N ARG A 146 3.09 6.63 14.51
CA ARG A 146 3.32 8.06 14.68
C ARG A 146 4.66 8.35 15.37
N LEU A 147 4.97 7.62 16.44
CA LEU A 147 6.26 7.72 17.13
C LEU A 147 7.43 7.28 16.23
N SER A 148 7.27 6.20 15.46
CA SER A 148 8.26 5.74 14.48
C SER A 148 8.53 6.81 13.41
N LEU A 149 7.49 7.45 12.88
CA LEU A 149 7.58 8.53 11.90
C LEU A 149 8.28 9.77 12.47
N LEU A 150 8.06 10.12 13.74
CA LEU A 150 8.81 11.20 14.41
C LEU A 150 10.32 10.90 14.50
N GLN A 151 10.72 9.64 14.42
CA GLN A 151 12.11 9.20 14.34
C GLN A 151 12.61 9.07 12.89
N GLY A 152 11.80 9.44 11.89
CA GLY A 152 12.13 9.30 10.47
C GLY A 152 12.06 7.86 9.96
N LYS A 153 11.31 6.98 10.63
CA LYS A 153 11.25 5.54 10.31
C LYS A 153 9.88 5.11 9.80
N PHE A 154 9.88 4.47 8.64
CA PHE A 154 8.74 3.78 8.04
C PHE A 154 9.21 2.45 7.45
N GLU A 155 9.49 1.48 8.33
CA GLU A 155 10.08 0.21 7.98
C GLU A 155 8.99 -0.86 7.85
N TYR A 156 8.88 -1.47 6.67
CA TYR A 156 8.00 -2.61 6.44
C TYR A 156 8.45 -3.83 7.26
N GLN A 157 7.48 -4.64 7.66
CA GLN A 157 7.62 -5.82 8.50
C GLN A 157 6.96 -7.03 7.83
N ASP A 158 7.18 -8.22 8.39
CA ASP A 158 6.55 -9.45 7.87
C ASP A 158 5.07 -9.57 8.25
N LEU A 159 4.63 -8.86 9.31
CA LEU A 159 3.27 -8.86 9.85
C LEU A 159 2.90 -7.47 10.39
N GLY A 160 1.60 -7.25 10.63
CA GLY A 160 1.09 -6.07 11.33
C GLY A 160 0.73 -4.90 10.40
N ILE A 161 0.61 -3.69 10.96
CA ILE A 161 0.15 -2.51 10.20
C ILE A 161 1.07 -2.18 9.00
N LEU A 162 2.38 -2.41 9.15
CA LEU A 162 3.37 -2.19 8.09
C LEU A 162 3.81 -3.49 7.41
N ASP A 163 2.90 -4.46 7.28
CA ASP A 163 3.17 -5.66 6.48
C ASP A 163 3.68 -5.26 5.07
N ASN A 164 4.76 -5.91 4.63
CA ASN A 164 5.41 -5.65 3.33
C ASN A 164 4.54 -5.91 2.09
N THR A 165 3.36 -6.49 2.26
CA THR A 165 2.36 -6.69 1.21
C THR A 165 1.22 -5.67 1.23
N HIS A 166 1.19 -4.74 2.19
CA HIS A 166 0.21 -3.64 2.20
C HIS A 166 0.54 -2.60 1.11
N LEU A 167 -0.43 -2.33 0.25
CA LEU A 167 -0.37 -1.33 -0.83
C LEU A 167 -1.20 -0.07 -0.52
N ARG A 168 -2.10 -0.16 0.46
CA ARG A 168 -3.01 0.92 0.88
C ARG A 168 -3.00 1.04 2.40
N PHE A 169 -3.12 2.27 2.88
CA PHE A 169 -3.08 2.60 4.31
C PHE A 169 -4.29 3.44 4.66
N PHE A 170 -4.95 3.11 5.77
CA PHE A 170 -6.21 3.73 6.16
C PHE A 170 -6.16 4.30 7.57
N THR A 171 -6.82 5.43 7.76
CA THR A 171 -7.18 6.02 9.05
C THR A 171 -8.70 5.94 9.25
N ARG A 172 -9.17 6.27 10.45
CA ARG A 172 -10.61 6.41 10.75
C ARG A 172 -11.33 7.35 9.76
N SER A 173 -10.69 8.45 9.34
CA SER A 173 -11.30 9.42 8.43
C SER A 173 -11.36 8.95 6.98
N SER A 174 -10.49 8.02 6.57
CA SER A 174 -10.47 7.48 5.20
C SER A 174 -11.26 6.18 5.03
N VAL A 175 -11.49 5.44 6.12
CA VAL A 175 -12.09 4.10 6.02
C VAL A 175 -13.55 4.15 5.62
N ILE A 176 -14.34 5.09 6.13
CA ILE A 176 -15.76 5.23 5.75
C ILE A 176 -15.91 5.73 4.31
N PRO A 177 -15.19 6.78 3.86
CA PRO A 177 -15.20 7.21 2.46
C PRO A 177 -14.84 6.12 1.43
N LEU A 178 -13.97 5.17 1.79
CA LEU A 178 -13.66 4.02 0.93
C LEU A 178 -14.92 3.24 0.53
N PHE A 179 -15.82 2.99 1.49
CA PHE A 179 -17.07 2.27 1.24
C PHE A 179 -18.13 3.19 0.62
N GLU A 180 -18.23 4.44 1.08
CA GLU A 180 -19.23 5.39 0.55
C GLU A 180 -19.00 5.72 -0.93
N SER A 181 -17.75 5.85 -1.36
CA SER A 181 -17.39 6.03 -2.77
C SER A 181 -17.76 4.84 -3.66
N ALA A 182 -17.92 3.64 -3.08
CA ALA A 182 -18.43 2.45 -3.76
C ALA A 182 -19.97 2.28 -3.61
N GLY A 183 -20.66 3.29 -3.09
CA GLY A 183 -22.11 3.31 -2.94
C GLY A 183 -22.62 2.47 -1.78
N TYR A 184 -21.87 2.39 -0.67
CA TYR A 184 -22.32 1.78 0.57
C TYR A 184 -22.62 2.84 1.64
N THR A 185 -23.49 2.51 2.58
CA THR A 185 -23.54 3.20 3.88
C THR A 185 -22.74 2.37 4.87
N ALA A 186 -21.66 2.95 5.42
CA ALA A 186 -20.71 2.21 6.26
C ALA A 186 -20.58 2.82 7.66
N GLN A 187 -20.25 1.96 8.62
CA GLN A 187 -19.97 2.35 10.00
C GLN A 187 -18.87 1.46 10.59
N ILE A 188 -18.00 2.06 11.42
CA ILE A 188 -17.07 1.30 12.27
C ILE A 188 -17.89 0.80 13.46
N VAL A 189 -18.12 -0.50 13.54
CA VAL A 189 -18.95 -1.14 14.59
C VAL A 189 -18.15 -1.61 15.78
N ASP A 190 -16.86 -1.87 15.59
CA ASP A 190 -15.94 -2.32 16.63
C ASP A 190 -14.49 -2.00 16.22
N VAL A 191 -13.54 -2.20 17.14
CA VAL A 191 -12.10 -2.06 16.91
C VAL A 191 -11.35 -3.19 17.61
N THR A 192 -10.19 -3.56 17.04
CA THR A 192 -9.17 -4.32 17.78
C THR A 192 -8.16 -3.34 18.36
N LYS A 193 -7.58 -3.67 19.52
CA LYS A 193 -6.60 -2.82 20.19
C LYS A 193 -5.27 -3.52 20.33
N TYR A 194 -4.19 -2.77 20.22
CA TYR A 194 -2.84 -3.23 20.47
C TYR A 194 -2.05 -2.13 21.19
N PRO A 195 -1.21 -2.45 22.19
CA PRO A 195 -0.46 -1.42 22.91
C PRO A 195 0.52 -0.67 22.00
N ILE A 196 0.69 0.63 22.24
CA ILE A 196 1.66 1.49 21.52
C ILE A 196 3.09 0.92 21.58
N PHE A 197 3.47 0.29 22.69
CA PHE A 197 4.80 -0.29 22.89
C PHE A 197 4.79 -1.83 22.79
N GLY A 198 3.88 -2.40 22.00
CA GLY A 198 3.67 -3.85 21.90
C GLY A 198 4.55 -4.59 20.87
N GLY A 199 5.27 -3.89 19.98
CA GLY A 199 6.09 -4.53 18.94
C GLY A 199 5.27 -5.37 17.96
N ASN A 200 5.77 -6.54 17.51
CA ASN A 200 5.19 -7.61 16.67
C ASN A 200 4.14 -7.28 15.58
N LEU A 201 3.07 -6.54 15.90
CA LEU A 201 2.05 -6.07 14.95
C LEU A 201 2.20 -4.57 14.63
N VAL A 202 3.12 -3.87 15.31
CA VAL A 202 3.43 -2.45 15.19
C VAL A 202 4.94 -2.23 15.34
N PRO A 203 5.51 -1.10 14.85
CA PRO A 203 6.95 -0.84 14.98
C PRO A 203 7.47 -0.89 16.42
N LEU A 204 8.68 -1.42 16.58
CA LEU A 204 9.39 -1.42 17.85
C LEU A 204 9.90 0.00 18.19
N VAL A 205 9.07 0.76 18.90
CA VAL A 205 9.42 2.07 19.45
C VAL A 205 9.79 1.95 20.93
N LYS A 206 10.84 2.65 21.37
CA LYS A 206 11.24 2.70 22.79
C LYS A 206 10.77 4.00 23.41
N SER A 207 9.99 3.91 24.49
CA SER A 207 9.45 5.08 25.21
C SER A 207 10.55 6.07 25.65
N GLN A 208 11.72 5.55 26.05
CA GLN A 208 12.89 6.35 26.47
C GLN A 208 13.43 7.33 25.40
N HIS A 209 13.03 7.18 24.13
CA HIS A 209 13.44 8.10 23.06
C HIS A 209 12.53 9.34 22.94
N PHE A 210 11.48 9.43 23.76
CA PHE A 210 10.49 10.51 23.69
C PHE A 210 10.26 11.13 25.07
N SER A 211 9.81 12.39 25.09
CA SER A 211 9.40 13.03 26.35
C SER A 211 8.09 12.42 26.86
N ASN A 212 7.93 12.38 28.19
CA ASN A 212 6.69 11.91 28.81
C ASN A 212 5.47 12.69 28.31
N GLN A 213 5.61 14.00 28.13
CA GLN A 213 4.53 14.85 27.60
C GLN A 213 4.08 14.41 26.20
N LEU A 214 5.02 14.12 25.30
CA LEU A 214 4.69 13.64 23.95
C LEU A 214 4.01 12.27 24.00
N ILE A 215 4.50 11.34 24.82
CA ILE A 215 3.89 10.02 24.96
C ILE A 215 2.44 10.14 25.44
N GLU A 216 2.18 10.97 26.45
CA GLU A 216 0.83 11.19 26.97
C GLU A 216 -0.07 11.87 25.94
N GLN A 217 0.44 12.81 25.13
CA GLN A 217 -0.30 13.38 24.00
C GLN A 217 -0.66 12.33 22.94
N ILE A 218 0.26 11.43 22.59
CA ILE A 218 -0.02 10.33 21.65
C ILE A 218 -1.08 9.39 22.24
N LYS A 219 -0.94 8.96 23.50
CA LYS A 219 -1.92 8.09 24.15
C LYS A 219 -3.32 8.72 24.22
N ALA A 220 -3.40 10.01 24.55
CA ALA A 220 -4.66 10.74 24.66
C ALA A 220 -5.35 11.00 23.31
N SER A 221 -4.63 10.89 22.20
CA SER A 221 -5.21 11.07 20.87
C SER A 221 -6.09 9.89 20.45
N SER A 222 -7.11 10.17 19.64
CA SER A 222 -8.04 9.15 19.14
C SER A 222 -7.32 8.05 18.37
N ASP A 223 -7.80 6.82 18.54
CA ASP A 223 -7.32 5.62 17.82
C ASP A 223 -5.83 5.29 18.02
N SER A 224 -5.18 5.86 19.04
CA SER A 224 -3.75 5.68 19.32
C SER A 224 -3.35 4.24 19.62
N GLU A 225 -4.26 3.44 20.17
CA GLU A 225 -4.11 2.00 20.43
C GLU A 225 -5.02 1.13 19.55
N VAL A 226 -5.71 1.71 18.56
CA VAL A 226 -6.56 0.95 17.64
C VAL A 226 -5.68 0.32 16.57
N LEU A 227 -5.67 -1.01 16.52
CA LEU A 227 -4.92 -1.79 15.55
C LEU A 227 -5.68 -1.88 14.23
N GLN A 228 -6.94 -2.34 14.28
CA GLN A 228 -7.82 -2.44 13.11
C GLN A 228 -9.21 -1.90 13.42
N PHE A 229 -9.85 -1.33 12.41
CA PHE A 229 -11.27 -1.01 12.41
C PHE A 229 -12.07 -2.23 11.94
N ILE A 230 -13.16 -2.56 12.64
CA ILE A 230 -14.16 -3.52 12.16
C ILE A 230 -15.31 -2.71 11.56
N VAL A 231 -15.46 -2.80 10.25
CA VAL A 231 -16.43 -2.04 9.48
C VAL A 231 -17.60 -2.94 9.10
N LYS A 232 -18.82 -2.41 9.22
CA LYS A 232 -20.02 -2.98 8.63
C LYS A 232 -20.55 -2.01 7.58
N ALA A 233 -20.78 -2.49 6.36
CA ALA A 233 -21.26 -1.67 5.25
C ALA A 233 -22.48 -2.31 4.57
N ILE A 234 -23.56 -1.56 4.43
CA ILE A 234 -24.79 -1.98 3.73
C ILE A 234 -24.87 -1.28 2.36
N PRO A 235 -25.47 -1.88 1.33
CA PRO A 235 -25.72 -1.18 0.07
C PRO A 235 -26.47 0.14 0.32
N GLY A 236 -25.88 1.25 -0.09
CA GLY A 236 -26.52 2.56 -0.04
C GLY A 236 -27.40 2.79 -1.27
N ASN A 237 -28.50 3.52 -1.08
CA ASN A 237 -29.35 4.01 -2.17
C ASN A 237 -28.77 5.25 -2.88
N THR A 238 -27.67 5.79 -2.36
CA THR A 238 -27.09 7.05 -2.83
C THR A 238 -25.71 6.77 -3.41
N VAL A 239 -25.58 6.88 -4.73
CA VAL A 239 -24.28 7.03 -5.39
C VAL A 239 -23.85 8.46 -5.09
N LEU A 240 -22.84 8.66 -4.22
CA LEU A 240 -22.15 9.94 -4.19
C LEU A 240 -21.49 10.12 -5.56
N PRO A 241 -21.62 11.29 -6.20
CA PRO A 241 -21.03 11.50 -7.52
C PRO A 241 -19.53 11.19 -7.44
N THR A 242 -19.07 10.32 -8.34
CA THR A 242 -17.66 10.18 -8.65
C THR A 242 -17.07 11.56 -8.87
N LEU A 243 -15.90 11.84 -8.30
CA LEU A 243 -15.05 12.95 -8.68
C LEU A 243 -14.58 12.71 -10.12
N ASN A 244 -15.49 12.89 -11.07
CA ASN A 244 -15.15 13.11 -12.47
C ASN A 244 -15.18 14.61 -12.68
N GLU A 245 -14.04 15.11 -13.12
CA GLU A 245 -13.87 16.40 -13.76
C GLU A 245 -14.90 16.55 -14.90
N ASP A 246 -15.29 17.80 -15.17
CA ASP A 246 -16.31 18.26 -16.15
C ASP A 246 -17.72 18.51 -15.57
N ARG A 247 -17.89 19.67 -14.93
CA ARG A 247 -19.21 20.31 -14.77
C ARG A 247 -19.33 21.49 -15.74
N GLU A 248 -20.22 21.35 -16.72
CA GLU A 248 -20.87 22.49 -17.36
C GLU A 248 -21.89 23.11 -16.38
N GLU A 249 -21.84 24.42 -16.24
CA GLU A 249 -22.72 25.23 -15.38
C GLU A 249 -24.13 25.36 -15.97
N SER A 250 -25.16 25.15 -15.14
CA SER A 250 -26.51 25.67 -15.43
C SER A 250 -27.09 26.37 -14.20
N LYS A 251 -27.44 27.65 -14.41
CA LYS A 251 -27.99 28.62 -13.44
C LYS A 251 -29.35 28.20 -12.84
N PRO A 252 -29.69 28.61 -11.61
CA PRO A 252 -31.05 28.47 -11.08
C PRO A 252 -31.92 29.69 -11.41
N GLN A 253 -33.14 29.43 -11.91
CA GLN A 253 -34.23 30.41 -12.02
C GLN A 253 -35.07 30.43 -10.72
N GLU A 254 -35.35 31.64 -10.24
CA GLU A 254 -36.34 31.96 -9.21
C GLU A 254 -37.76 31.92 -9.78
N GLU A 255 -38.72 31.37 -9.03
CA GLU A 255 -40.08 31.92 -8.81
C GLU A 255 -40.92 30.89 -8.06
N TYR A 256 -41.57 31.27 -6.96
CA TYR A 256 -42.95 30.89 -6.60
C TYR A 256 -43.37 31.65 -5.34
N ALA A 257 -44.12 32.74 -5.54
CA ALA A 257 -44.89 33.41 -4.49
C ALA A 257 -46.27 33.76 -5.06
N ALA A 258 -47.31 33.04 -4.63
CA ALA A 258 -48.68 33.55 -4.64
C ALA A 258 -49.64 32.63 -3.86
N ALA A 259 -50.65 33.30 -3.28
CA ALA A 259 -51.94 32.82 -2.81
C ALA A 259 -52.04 32.32 -1.37
N TYR A 260 -52.56 33.18 -0.48
CA TYR A 260 -53.76 32.87 0.28
C TYR A 260 -54.65 34.12 0.44
N PRO A 261 -56.00 34.00 0.39
CA PRO A 261 -56.92 35.12 0.39
C PRO A 261 -57.38 35.55 1.79
N SER A 262 -57.85 36.79 1.84
CA SER A 262 -58.41 37.49 3.00
C SER A 262 -59.68 36.84 3.56
N SER A 263 -59.85 36.87 4.88
CA SER A 263 -61.17 36.90 5.51
C SER A 263 -61.13 37.75 6.78
N SER A 264 -61.89 38.85 6.73
CA SER A 264 -62.31 39.66 7.87
C SER A 264 -63.50 39.01 8.59
N ILE A 265 -63.79 39.57 9.78
CA ILE A 265 -64.98 39.40 10.64
C ILE A 265 -64.87 38.27 11.69
N LEU A 266 -64.53 38.66 12.92
CA LEU A 266 -65.38 38.57 14.13
C LEU A 266 -64.52 38.78 15.39
N GLU A 267 -64.67 39.94 16.03
CA GLU A 267 -64.54 40.09 17.49
C GLU A 267 -65.89 40.62 17.99
N PRO A 268 -66.41 40.20 19.15
CA PRO A 268 -65.76 40.52 20.43
C PRO A 268 -65.97 39.50 21.56
N GLN A 269 -64.88 38.95 22.12
CA GLN A 269 -64.83 38.46 23.51
C GLN A 269 -63.42 38.59 24.08
N ILE A 270 -62.89 39.80 24.23
CA ILE A 270 -61.58 39.99 24.87
C ILE A 270 -61.64 41.12 25.88
N GLY A 271 -62.18 40.81 27.06
CA GLY A 271 -62.06 41.66 28.25
C GLY A 271 -61.03 41.16 29.26
N LYS A 272 -60.52 39.92 29.13
CA LYS A 272 -59.58 39.31 30.11
C LYS A 272 -58.41 38.49 29.54
N SER A 273 -58.39 38.20 28.23
CA SER A 273 -57.29 37.44 27.57
C SER A 273 -56.39 38.27 26.64
N GLY A 274 -56.72 39.55 26.42
CA GLY A 274 -56.02 40.41 25.45
C GLY A 274 -54.60 40.75 25.89
N GLY A 275 -54.43 41.08 27.18
CA GLY A 275 -53.11 41.36 27.75
C GLY A 275 -52.16 40.16 27.71
N THR A 276 -52.67 38.93 27.74
CA THR A 276 -51.87 37.69 27.69
C THR A 276 -51.46 37.35 26.26
N LEU A 277 -52.37 37.49 25.30
CA LEU A 277 -52.12 37.28 23.86
C LEU A 277 -51.21 38.36 23.26
N GLU A 278 -51.38 39.63 23.64
CA GLU A 278 -50.49 40.70 23.18
C GLU A 278 -49.09 40.58 23.76
N SER A 279 -48.97 40.13 25.01
CA SER A 279 -47.66 39.81 25.60
C SER A 279 -46.97 38.66 24.89
N GLN A 280 -47.69 37.58 24.56
CA GLN A 280 -47.14 36.45 23.80
C GLN A 280 -46.77 36.85 22.37
N LEU A 281 -47.56 37.72 21.74
CA LEU A 281 -47.27 38.25 20.41
C LEU A 281 -46.03 39.15 20.40
N GLN A 282 -45.86 40.00 21.42
CA GLN A 282 -44.65 40.81 21.63
C GLN A 282 -43.42 39.92 21.83
N GLU A 283 -43.53 38.88 22.65
CA GLU A 283 -42.44 37.92 22.88
C GLU A 283 -42.08 37.14 21.61
N ALA A 284 -43.08 36.68 20.84
CA ALA A 284 -42.87 36.01 19.57
C ALA A 284 -42.20 36.94 18.54
N LYS A 285 -42.58 38.22 18.48
CA LYS A 285 -41.93 39.24 17.63
C LYS A 285 -40.49 39.49 18.04
N ALA A 286 -40.20 39.57 19.34
CA ALA A 286 -38.83 39.72 19.84
C ALA A 286 -37.96 38.51 19.49
N ARG A 287 -38.47 37.28 19.66
CA ARG A 287 -37.77 36.05 19.23
C ARG A 287 -37.54 35.99 17.72
N LEU A 288 -38.51 36.44 16.91
CA LEU A 288 -38.36 36.51 15.45
C LEU A 288 -37.26 37.51 15.06
N GLN A 289 -37.18 38.65 15.76
CA GLN A 289 -36.13 39.65 15.53
C GLN A 289 -34.75 39.10 15.88
N ASP A 290 -34.63 38.39 17.00
CA ASP A 290 -33.38 37.74 17.44
C ASP A 290 -32.92 36.66 16.45
N LEU A 291 -33.84 35.78 16.02
CA LEU A 291 -33.55 34.76 15.01
C LEU A 291 -33.11 35.37 13.66
N LYS A 292 -33.67 36.52 13.26
CA LYS A 292 -33.23 37.23 12.05
C LYS A 292 -31.81 37.75 12.16
N LEU A 293 -31.42 38.25 13.34
CA LEU A 293 -30.05 38.71 13.60
C LEU A 293 -29.06 37.54 13.58
N GLN A 294 -29.40 36.43 14.25
CA GLN A 294 -28.58 35.21 14.22
C GLN A 294 -28.42 34.66 12.80
N LEU A 295 -29.50 34.66 12.01
CA LEU A 295 -29.44 34.23 10.61
C LEU A 295 -28.54 35.13 9.76
N HIS A 296 -28.56 36.45 10.01
CA HIS A 296 -27.67 37.38 9.31
C HIS A 296 -26.20 37.16 9.69
N GLU A 297 -25.92 36.94 10.97
CA GLU A 297 -24.57 36.61 11.45
C GLU A 297 -24.05 35.30 10.84
N LEU A 298 -24.91 34.28 10.75
CA LEU A 298 -24.57 33.01 10.11
C LEU A 298 -24.29 33.18 8.61
N LYS A 299 -25.03 34.03 7.90
CA LYS A 299 -24.74 34.34 6.49
C LYS A 299 -23.38 35.00 6.31
N ILE A 300 -23.04 35.98 7.14
CA ILE A 300 -21.72 36.63 7.10
C ILE A 300 -20.61 35.61 7.35
N LYS A 301 -20.79 34.71 8.34
CA LYS A 301 -19.83 33.63 8.60
C LYS A 301 -19.71 32.67 7.40
N HIS A 302 -20.84 32.32 6.78
CA HIS A 302 -20.85 31.46 5.59
C HIS A 302 -20.06 32.09 4.44
N ASP A 303 -20.31 33.36 4.11
CA ASP A 303 -19.62 34.07 3.03
C ASP A 303 -18.11 34.19 3.29
N ALA A 304 -17.73 34.41 4.56
CA ALA A 304 -16.32 34.43 4.97
C ALA A 304 -15.67 33.04 4.78
N THR A 305 -16.34 31.96 5.23
CA THR A 305 -15.83 30.60 5.04
C THR A 305 -15.76 30.19 3.57
N GLN A 306 -16.70 30.66 2.74
CA GLN A 306 -16.68 30.42 1.30
C GLN A 306 -15.46 31.10 0.65
N THR A 307 -15.19 32.35 1.02
CA THR A 307 -14.01 33.08 0.53
C THR A 307 -12.70 32.38 0.93
N ASP A 308 -12.61 31.89 2.16
CA ASP A 308 -11.42 31.15 2.61
C ASP A 308 -11.27 29.80 1.91
N LEU A 309 -12.38 29.13 1.61
CA LEU A 309 -12.38 27.90 0.81
C LEU A 309 -11.88 28.15 -0.62
N GLU A 310 -12.35 29.21 -1.27
CA GLU A 310 -11.91 29.60 -2.62
C GLU A 310 -10.40 29.87 -2.66
N LYS A 311 -9.85 30.60 -1.68
CA LYS A 311 -8.40 30.80 -1.55
C LYS A 311 -7.64 29.50 -1.35
N THR A 312 -8.18 28.58 -0.55
CA THR A 312 -7.55 27.28 -0.29
C THR A 312 -7.52 26.43 -1.57
N ILE A 313 -8.58 26.47 -2.37
CA ILE A 313 -8.66 25.80 -3.67
C ILE A 313 -7.60 26.36 -4.63
N GLU A 314 -7.45 27.68 -4.70
CA GLU A 314 -6.44 28.32 -5.54
C GLU A 314 -5.01 27.91 -5.14
N GLN A 315 -4.71 27.88 -3.84
CA GLN A 315 -3.43 27.39 -3.31
C GLN A 315 -3.21 25.91 -3.62
N LEU A 316 -4.26 25.09 -3.57
CA LEU A 316 -4.19 23.67 -3.91
C LEU A 316 -3.85 23.49 -5.40
N GLN A 317 -4.49 24.25 -6.29
CA GLN A 317 -4.20 24.24 -7.73
C GLN A 317 -2.76 24.70 -8.02
N GLU A 318 -2.27 25.73 -7.36
CA GLU A 318 -0.87 26.16 -7.50
C GLU A 318 0.10 25.05 -7.06
N THR A 319 -0.22 24.37 -5.97
CA THR A 319 0.58 23.25 -5.45
C THR A 319 0.55 22.05 -6.39
N GLN A 320 -0.61 21.73 -6.96
CA GLN A 320 -0.79 20.67 -7.97
C GLN A 320 0.09 20.95 -9.21
N ASN A 321 0.10 22.19 -9.70
CA ASN A 321 0.92 22.60 -10.83
C ASN A 321 2.42 22.48 -10.53
N LYS A 322 2.86 22.87 -9.32
CA LYS A 322 4.25 22.69 -8.88
C LYS A 322 4.63 21.21 -8.80
N LEU A 323 3.73 20.36 -8.30
CA LEU A 323 3.95 18.92 -8.22
C LEU A 323 4.15 18.31 -9.61
N SER A 324 3.28 18.64 -10.57
CA SER A 324 3.40 18.17 -11.95
C SER A 324 4.72 18.60 -12.61
N GLN A 325 5.20 19.82 -12.33
CA GLN A 325 6.51 20.26 -12.82
C GLN A 325 7.67 19.47 -12.19
N ILE A 326 7.57 19.10 -10.92
CA ILE A 326 8.58 18.28 -10.23
C ILE A 326 8.59 16.86 -10.79
N GLU A 327 7.42 16.25 -11.00
CA GLU A 327 7.29 14.91 -11.60
C GLU A 327 7.93 14.83 -12.99
N ASN A 328 7.68 15.85 -13.83
CA ASN A 328 8.32 15.94 -15.14
C ASN A 328 9.86 16.04 -15.04
N LYS A 329 10.37 16.82 -14.09
CA LYS A 329 11.83 16.91 -13.85
C LYS A 329 12.41 15.59 -13.34
N LEU A 330 11.68 14.88 -12.48
CA LEU A 330 12.08 13.58 -11.96
C LEU A 330 12.17 12.55 -13.09
N SER A 331 11.16 12.46 -13.95
CA SER A 331 11.17 11.57 -15.12
C SER A 331 12.34 11.84 -16.07
N GLN A 332 12.66 13.12 -16.30
CA GLN A 332 13.85 13.51 -17.08
C GLN A 332 15.16 13.08 -16.40
N ALA A 333 15.24 13.18 -15.07
CA ALA A 333 16.42 12.75 -14.31
C ALA A 333 16.59 11.21 -14.35
N GLU A 334 15.51 10.44 -14.20
CA GLU A 334 15.50 8.98 -14.31
C GLU A 334 15.97 8.51 -15.69
N THR A 335 15.49 9.18 -16.75
CA THR A 335 15.91 8.89 -18.12
C THR A 335 17.41 9.13 -18.31
N LYS A 336 17.95 10.22 -17.75
CA LYS A 336 19.39 10.52 -17.79
C LYS A 336 20.21 9.51 -16.98
N LEU A 337 19.68 9.06 -15.84
CA LEU A 337 20.33 8.05 -15.00
C LEU A 337 20.45 6.73 -15.77
N SER A 338 19.35 6.25 -16.36
CA SER A 338 19.34 5.02 -17.17
C SER A 338 20.31 5.10 -18.37
N GLN A 339 20.38 6.24 -19.05
CA GLN A 339 21.36 6.45 -20.13
C GLN A 339 22.81 6.40 -19.60
N THR A 340 23.05 6.89 -18.39
CA THR A 340 24.37 6.89 -17.76
C THR A 340 24.78 5.49 -17.33
N GLU A 341 23.87 4.72 -16.74
CA GLU A 341 24.08 3.30 -16.39
C GLU A 341 24.42 2.46 -17.63
N THR A 342 23.71 2.70 -18.73
CA THR A 342 23.97 2.01 -20.01
C THR A 342 25.38 2.33 -20.53
N LYS A 343 25.81 3.60 -20.45
CA LYS A 343 27.18 4.02 -20.83
C LYS A 343 28.24 3.43 -19.90
N LEU A 344 27.95 3.33 -18.60
CA LEU A 344 28.85 2.70 -17.63
C LEU A 344 29.07 1.23 -17.97
N SER A 345 28.00 0.47 -18.18
CA SER A 345 28.07 -0.95 -18.57
C SER A 345 28.86 -1.17 -19.87
N GLN A 346 28.66 -0.30 -20.88
CA GLN A 346 29.46 -0.34 -22.11
C GLN A 346 30.95 -0.06 -21.86
N THR A 347 31.26 0.82 -20.92
CA THR A 347 32.63 1.17 -20.55
C THR A 347 33.30 0.04 -19.78
N GLU A 348 32.60 -0.60 -18.85
CA GLU A 348 33.06 -1.80 -18.14
C GLU A 348 33.36 -2.95 -19.11
N THR A 349 32.48 -3.16 -20.09
CA THR A 349 32.69 -4.19 -21.12
C THR A 349 33.95 -3.90 -21.95
N LYS A 350 34.18 -2.64 -22.33
CA LYS A 350 35.40 -2.23 -23.04
C LYS A 350 36.65 -2.41 -22.18
N LEU A 351 36.57 -2.08 -20.88
CA LEU A 351 37.66 -2.23 -19.94
C LEU A 351 38.07 -3.71 -19.83
N SER A 352 37.11 -4.61 -19.62
CA SER A 352 37.35 -6.06 -19.58
C SER A 352 38.00 -6.59 -20.87
N GLN A 353 37.55 -6.12 -22.04
CA GLN A 353 38.19 -6.46 -23.32
C GLN A 353 39.63 -5.96 -23.42
N THR A 354 39.91 -4.75 -22.91
CA THR A 354 41.28 -4.21 -22.90
C THR A 354 42.19 -4.96 -21.93
N GLU A 355 41.69 -5.35 -20.76
CA GLU A 355 42.43 -6.18 -19.78
C GLU A 355 42.80 -7.54 -20.41
N THR A 356 41.84 -8.19 -21.07
CA THR A 356 42.09 -9.46 -21.76
C THR A 356 43.14 -9.32 -22.87
N LYS A 357 43.14 -8.20 -23.62
CA LYS A 357 44.16 -7.93 -24.64
C LYS A 357 45.54 -7.67 -24.02
N LEU A 358 45.58 -6.98 -22.89
CA LEU A 358 46.82 -6.70 -22.16
C LEU A 358 47.46 -8.00 -21.67
N GLU A 359 46.68 -8.87 -21.03
CA GLU A 359 47.12 -10.17 -20.54
C GLU A 359 47.68 -11.05 -21.68
N ASN A 360 46.98 -11.11 -22.81
CA ASN A 360 47.47 -11.81 -24.00
C ASN A 360 48.78 -11.23 -24.55
N THR A 361 48.95 -9.91 -24.47
CA THR A 361 50.18 -9.24 -24.92
C THR A 361 51.33 -9.53 -23.98
N GLU A 362 51.07 -9.59 -22.66
CA GLU A 362 52.04 -9.96 -21.65
C GLU A 362 52.54 -11.39 -21.83
N VAL A 363 51.63 -12.35 -22.05
CA VAL A 363 51.98 -13.75 -22.35
C VAL A 363 52.87 -13.85 -23.60
N LYS A 364 52.57 -13.09 -24.66
CA LYS A 364 53.41 -13.04 -25.87
C LYS A 364 54.79 -12.46 -25.56
N ALA A 365 54.88 -11.39 -24.79
CA ALA A 365 56.14 -10.77 -24.39
C ALA A 365 57.02 -11.73 -23.57
N GLN A 366 56.43 -12.47 -22.62
CA GLN A 366 57.12 -13.50 -21.85
C GLN A 366 57.67 -14.62 -22.73
N LYS A 367 56.89 -15.07 -23.72
CA LYS A 367 57.35 -16.06 -24.70
C LYS A 367 58.54 -15.56 -25.51
N ILE A 368 58.46 -14.35 -26.06
CA ILE A 368 59.56 -13.72 -26.81
C ILE A 368 60.83 -13.59 -25.94
N SER A 369 60.68 -13.19 -24.67
CA SER A 369 61.79 -13.10 -23.72
C SER A 369 62.49 -14.45 -23.49
N LYS A 370 61.71 -15.52 -23.36
CA LYS A 370 62.22 -16.89 -23.24
C LYS A 370 62.96 -17.35 -24.51
N ASP A 371 62.37 -17.09 -25.68
CA ASP A 371 62.97 -17.43 -26.97
C ASP A 371 64.29 -16.67 -27.19
N LEU A 372 64.35 -15.38 -26.84
CA LEU A 372 65.56 -14.57 -26.91
C LEU A 372 66.67 -15.12 -25.99
N SER A 373 66.31 -15.54 -24.78
CA SER A 373 67.24 -16.14 -23.83
C SER A 373 67.83 -17.46 -24.36
N SER A 374 66.99 -18.30 -24.97
CA SER A 374 67.41 -19.55 -25.63
C SER A 374 68.34 -19.29 -26.82
N ALA A 375 67.99 -18.34 -27.68
CA ALA A 375 68.82 -17.93 -28.81
C ALA A 375 70.19 -17.41 -28.35
N ARG A 376 70.23 -16.60 -27.28
CA ARG A 376 71.48 -16.09 -26.69
C ARG A 376 72.39 -17.22 -26.20
N LEU A 377 71.81 -18.23 -25.54
CA LEU A 377 72.55 -19.39 -25.05
C LEU A 377 73.11 -20.23 -26.20
N THR A 378 72.32 -20.41 -27.27
CA THR A 378 72.77 -21.08 -28.50
C THR A 378 73.93 -20.35 -29.16
N ILE A 379 73.85 -19.02 -29.30
CA ILE A 379 74.93 -18.19 -29.84
C ILE A 379 76.21 -18.32 -29.00
N ASN A 380 76.09 -18.31 -27.67
CA ASN A 380 77.24 -18.49 -26.78
C ASN A 380 77.89 -19.87 -26.95
N ASN A 381 77.09 -20.94 -27.07
CA ASN A 381 77.59 -22.30 -27.33
C ASN A 381 78.28 -22.40 -28.70
N MET A 382 77.71 -21.77 -29.74
CA MET A 382 78.33 -21.70 -31.06
C MET A 382 79.67 -20.97 -31.01
N LYS A 383 79.74 -19.81 -30.34
CA LYS A 383 80.99 -19.06 -30.14
C LYS A 383 82.06 -19.90 -29.44
N ALA A 384 81.70 -20.61 -28.35
CA ALA A 384 82.61 -21.50 -27.65
C ALA A 384 83.11 -22.65 -28.55
N THR A 385 82.22 -23.24 -29.35
CA THR A 385 82.55 -24.31 -30.30
C THR A 385 83.52 -23.82 -31.39
N VAL A 386 83.27 -22.64 -31.96
CA VAL A 386 84.16 -22.03 -32.96
C VAL A 386 85.52 -21.72 -32.34
N ALA A 387 85.56 -21.11 -31.16
CA ALA A 387 86.80 -20.83 -30.43
C ALA A 387 87.60 -22.11 -30.16
N TRP A 388 86.94 -23.17 -29.72
CA TRP A 388 87.57 -24.48 -29.50
C TRP A 388 88.13 -25.09 -30.79
N LYS A 389 87.37 -25.07 -31.90
CA LYS A 389 87.85 -25.54 -33.21
C LYS A 389 89.06 -24.76 -33.71
N VAL A 390 89.05 -23.43 -33.54
CA VAL A 390 90.20 -22.56 -33.88
C VAL A 390 91.40 -22.93 -33.02
N HIS A 391 91.22 -23.10 -31.71
CA HIS A 391 92.28 -23.49 -30.79
C HIS A 391 92.92 -24.84 -31.18
N ILE A 392 92.12 -25.85 -31.53
CA ILE A 392 92.62 -27.14 -32.03
C ILE A 392 93.40 -27.00 -33.34
N LYS A 393 92.90 -26.21 -34.30
CA LYS A 393 93.61 -25.96 -35.56
C LYS A 393 94.96 -25.31 -35.31
N ILE A 394 95.03 -24.31 -34.43
CA ILE A 394 96.28 -23.65 -34.04
C ILE A 394 97.23 -24.65 -33.36
N ALA A 395 96.74 -25.49 -32.45
CA ALA A 395 97.54 -26.51 -31.78
C ALA A 395 98.12 -27.54 -32.76
N ARG A 396 97.32 -28.00 -33.74
CA ARG A 396 97.76 -28.88 -34.83
C ARG A 396 98.80 -28.21 -35.73
N LEU A 397 98.62 -26.93 -36.06
CA LEU A 397 99.60 -26.17 -36.83
C LEU A 397 100.92 -26.05 -36.06
N LYS A 398 100.87 -25.73 -34.76
CA LYS A 398 102.06 -25.65 -33.91
C LYS A 398 102.82 -26.98 -33.86
N THR A 399 102.12 -28.11 -33.70
CA THR A 399 102.74 -29.45 -33.71
C THR A 399 103.34 -29.79 -35.07
N TRP A 400 102.67 -29.44 -36.17
CA TRP A 400 103.21 -29.63 -37.52
C TRP A 400 104.47 -28.79 -37.77
N VAL A 401 104.46 -27.51 -37.40
CA VAL A 401 105.64 -26.61 -37.49
C VAL A 401 106.78 -27.14 -36.63
N TYR A 402 106.51 -27.59 -35.40
CA TYR A 402 107.53 -28.18 -34.53
C TYR A 402 108.14 -29.46 -35.11
N GLY A 403 107.34 -30.26 -35.84
CA GLY A 403 107.81 -31.44 -36.54
C GLY A 403 108.68 -31.15 -37.76
N ILE A 404 108.48 -30.01 -38.43
CA ILE A 404 109.33 -29.55 -39.54
C ILE A 404 110.67 -29.01 -39.02
N VAL A 405 110.67 -28.21 -37.96
CA VAL A 405 111.90 -27.61 -37.38
C VAL A 405 112.83 -28.65 -36.76
N ARG A 406 112.32 -29.86 -36.45
CA ARG A 406 113.09 -30.96 -35.84
C ARG A 406 113.66 -31.97 -36.85
N ARG A 407 113.32 -31.83 -38.14
CA ARG A 407 113.96 -32.52 -39.27
C ARG A 407 114.98 -31.58 -39.91
#